data_AF-A0A7C5S8V3-F1
#
_entry.id   AF-A0A7C5S8V3-F1
#
_cell.length_a   1.000
_cell.length_b   1.000
_cell.length_c   1.000
_cell.angle_alpha   90.00
_cell.angle_beta   90.00
_cell.angle_gamma   90.00
#
_symmetry.space_group_name_H-M   'P 1'
#
loop_
_entity.id
_entity.type
_entity.pdbx_description
1 polymer ?
#
loop_
_entity_poly.entity_id
_entity_poly.type
_entity_poly.pdbx_seq_one_letter_code
_entity_poly.pdbx_strand_id
1 'polypeptide(L)'
;MDTNTIKKEIVREPRSAMFKNGGWRKLLAKHRTLYITIFELFSIVFGYYLAFLVRFDFKIPDDQIKIFLTTLPFLIVARFIGYFIFKISSNSWLYPGMSDLMDIMKAAVTGSAVFIAMMVFIFRLEGYPRSVLLIEMLLNMTLIGGTKYTIRYIRENRRSGFPKKSKNALIVGAGRAGILTLNEIKASSDLGIQVVGFVDDDPGKKGMMIQGIPVRGSSEDIPALIKEYDVDEVIIAIPSAPYKKIMRIKNIAMKENVEIKVLPTLRKLLSGDLLSYNGQNVSFDELLGRRITTFKRESDFRLLEQEIRNKTVVVTGAGGSIGSELCKQIAEFKPRMLIMYERHECSLYNIEMKLKREYPKIEILPVLGDILDREKLQDLFSCYKIDLIYHAAAYKHVPMMEREPFEAVKNNIIGTRNVAECAVEYDVEKFVLISTDKAVKPANVMGTTKRIAELIVQSLNNYNKTRFISVRFGNVIGSNGSVIPLFKKQ
;
A
#
# COMPACT_ATOMS: atom_id res chain seq x y z
N MET A 1 13.34 10.88 -50.10
CA MET A 1 14.03 9.68 -49.61
C MET A 1 14.36 9.90 -48.16
N ASP A 2 13.90 8.99 -47.32
CA ASP A 2 13.42 9.25 -45.97
C ASP A 2 14.47 9.33 -44.87
N THR A 3 14.19 10.24 -43.93
CA THR A 3 14.84 10.48 -42.64
C THR A 3 14.43 9.43 -41.59
N ASN A 4 14.73 8.15 -41.85
CA ASN A 4 14.30 7.05 -40.95
C ASN A 4 15.41 6.10 -40.46
N THR A 5 16.70 6.46 -40.61
CA THR A 5 17.80 5.50 -40.37
C THR A 5 18.71 5.80 -39.16
N ILE A 6 18.33 6.71 -38.24
CA ILE A 6 19.20 7.10 -37.09
C ILE A 6 18.54 6.90 -35.71
N LYS A 7 17.51 6.06 -35.58
CA LYS A 7 16.87 5.77 -34.27
C LYS A 7 16.72 4.27 -33.96
N LYS A 8 17.77 3.47 -34.14
CA LYS A 8 17.80 2.05 -33.74
C LYS A 8 19.14 1.59 -33.17
N GLU A 9 19.71 2.36 -32.25
CA GLU A 9 20.70 1.83 -31.31
C GLU A 9 20.35 2.34 -29.91
N ILE A 10 20.63 1.52 -28.89
CA ILE A 10 20.26 1.67 -27.46
C ILE A 10 18.88 1.07 -27.10
N VAL A 11 18.76 -0.26 -27.18
CA VAL A 11 18.39 -1.15 -26.05
C VAL A 11 18.89 -2.56 -26.43
N ARG A 12 20.14 -2.88 -26.12
CA ARG A 12 20.62 -4.27 -26.05
C ARG A 12 20.55 -4.67 -24.58
N GLU A 13 19.48 -5.37 -24.20
CA GLU A 13 19.47 -6.11 -22.93
C GLU A 13 20.56 -7.19 -22.96
N PRO A 14 21.27 -7.42 -21.84
CA PRO A 14 22.30 -8.44 -21.78
C PRO A 14 21.65 -9.82 -21.80
N ARG A 15 21.78 -10.50 -22.95
CA ARG A 15 21.69 -11.96 -23.06
C ARG A 15 22.77 -12.57 -22.17
N SER A 16 22.44 -12.84 -20.92
CA SER A 16 23.21 -13.73 -20.04
C SER A 16 22.54 -15.11 -19.99
N ALA A 17 23.40 -16.11 -19.90
CA ALA A 17 23.18 -17.47 -20.35
C ALA A 17 22.23 -18.30 -19.47
N MET A 18 21.63 -19.30 -20.13
CA MET A 18 21.31 -20.62 -19.58
C MET A 18 20.35 -20.71 -18.37
N PHE A 19 19.07 -20.95 -18.68
CA PHE A 19 18.37 -22.11 -18.09
C PHE A 19 17.70 -22.92 -19.20
N LYS A 20 18.45 -23.86 -19.76
CA LYS A 20 17.92 -25.02 -20.50
C LYS A 20 17.07 -25.84 -19.51
N ASN A 21 15.75 -25.60 -19.43
CA ASN A 21 14.71 -26.52 -18.90
C ASN A 21 13.27 -25.93 -19.00
N GLY A 22 13.00 -25.08 -20.00
CA GLY A 22 11.71 -24.38 -20.13
C GLY A 22 10.64 -25.10 -20.96
N GLY A 23 11.02 -25.98 -21.89
CA GLY A 23 10.09 -26.64 -22.82
C GLY A 23 9.12 -27.60 -22.14
N TRP A 24 9.65 -28.49 -21.29
CA TRP A 24 8.87 -29.48 -20.54
C TRP A 24 7.90 -28.83 -19.54
N ARG A 25 8.31 -27.74 -18.89
CA ARG A 25 7.45 -26.99 -17.96
C ARG A 25 6.27 -26.30 -18.68
N LYS A 26 6.48 -25.78 -19.89
CA LYS A 26 5.42 -25.19 -20.72
C LYS A 26 4.45 -26.24 -21.26
N LEU A 27 4.94 -27.43 -21.65
CA LEU A 27 4.13 -28.59 -22.05
C LEU A 27 3.27 -29.13 -20.89
N LEU A 28 3.88 -29.30 -19.71
CA LEU A 28 3.19 -29.73 -18.48
C LEU A 28 2.10 -28.74 -18.04
N ALA A 29 2.31 -27.44 -18.24
CA ALA A 29 1.30 -26.43 -17.94
C ALA A 29 0.12 -26.47 -18.94
N LYS A 30 0.38 -26.73 -20.22
CA LYS A 30 -0.63 -26.78 -21.29
C LYS A 30 -1.53 -28.02 -21.22
N HIS A 31 -0.99 -29.17 -20.80
CA HIS A 31 -1.73 -30.44 -20.67
C HIS A 31 -1.92 -30.89 -19.22
N ARG A 32 -1.86 -29.95 -18.26
CA ARG A 32 -1.91 -30.24 -16.82
C ARG A 32 -3.11 -31.10 -16.42
N THR A 33 -4.29 -30.79 -16.95
CA THR A 33 -5.53 -31.54 -16.66
C THR A 33 -5.44 -32.98 -17.13
N LEU A 34 -4.84 -33.23 -18.30
CA LEU A 34 -4.67 -34.58 -18.83
C LEU A 34 -3.76 -35.43 -17.92
N TYR A 35 -2.64 -34.87 -17.46
CA TYR A 35 -1.73 -35.58 -16.54
C TYR A 35 -2.37 -35.87 -15.19
N ILE A 36 -3.16 -34.93 -14.67
CA ILE A 36 -3.92 -35.11 -13.42
C ILE A 36 -4.94 -36.24 -13.58
N THR A 37 -5.72 -36.24 -14.66
CA THR A 37 -6.73 -37.27 -14.93
C THR A 37 -6.10 -38.65 -15.13
N ILE A 38 -4.94 -38.73 -15.80
CA ILE A 38 -4.19 -40.00 -15.92
C ILE A 38 -3.73 -40.49 -14.55
N PHE A 39 -3.22 -39.59 -13.69
CA PHE A 39 -2.80 -39.93 -12.34
C PHE A 39 -3.99 -40.36 -11.45
N GLU A 40 -5.13 -39.70 -11.56
CA GLU A 40 -6.37 -40.06 -10.86
C GLU A 40 -6.85 -41.45 -11.29
N LEU A 41 -6.87 -41.74 -12.59
CA LEU A 41 -7.20 -43.06 -13.13
C LEU A 41 -6.22 -44.13 -12.61
N PHE A 42 -4.91 -43.85 -12.67
CA PHE A 42 -3.90 -44.74 -12.12
C PHE A 42 -4.12 -45.00 -10.62
N SER A 43 -4.41 -43.96 -9.84
CA SER A 43 -4.64 -44.08 -8.40
C SER A 43 -5.86 -44.94 -8.07
N ILE A 44 -6.93 -44.86 -8.88
CA ILE A 44 -8.12 -45.71 -8.74
C ILE A 44 -7.75 -47.17 -9.02
N VAL A 45 -7.17 -47.45 -10.20
CA VAL A 45 -6.83 -48.82 -10.62
C VAL A 45 -5.83 -49.47 -9.66
N PHE A 46 -4.78 -48.72 -9.31
CA PHE A 46 -3.73 -49.18 -8.41
C PHE A 46 -4.23 -49.36 -6.98
N GLY A 47 -5.00 -48.40 -6.45
CA GLY A 47 -5.62 -48.51 -5.13
C GLY A 47 -6.58 -49.70 -5.04
N TYR A 48 -7.32 -49.97 -6.11
CA TYR A 48 -8.24 -51.10 -6.17
C TYR A 48 -7.53 -52.45 -6.21
N TYR A 49 -6.48 -52.57 -7.03
CA TYR A 49 -5.64 -53.75 -7.10
C TYR A 49 -4.97 -54.04 -5.75
N LEU A 50 -4.43 -53.00 -5.09
CA LEU A 50 -3.87 -53.12 -3.74
C LEU A 50 -4.91 -53.56 -2.71
N ALA A 51 -6.15 -53.07 -2.81
CA ALA A 51 -7.21 -53.47 -1.90
C ALA A 51 -7.53 -54.97 -2.01
N PHE A 52 -7.53 -55.53 -3.23
CA PHE A 52 -7.67 -56.98 -3.44
C PHE A 52 -6.46 -57.76 -2.93
N LEU A 53 -5.23 -57.28 -3.16
CA LEU A 53 -4.02 -57.92 -2.61
C LEU A 53 -4.03 -57.97 -1.09
N VAL A 54 -4.34 -56.85 -0.42
CA VAL A 54 -4.41 -56.77 1.05
C VAL A 54 -5.54 -57.63 1.58
N ARG A 55 -6.66 -57.75 0.85
CA ARG A 55 -7.80 -58.58 1.27
C ARG A 55 -7.49 -60.07 1.29
N PHE A 56 -6.68 -60.54 0.34
CA PHE A 56 -6.40 -61.95 0.09
C PHE A 56 -4.95 -62.33 0.42
N ASP A 57 -4.33 -61.66 1.40
CA ASP A 57 -2.97 -61.95 1.87
C ASP A 57 -1.94 -62.10 0.72
N PHE A 58 -2.01 -61.20 -0.26
CA PHE A 58 -1.19 -61.12 -1.47
C PHE A 58 -1.34 -62.30 -2.46
N LYS A 59 -2.34 -63.16 -2.30
CA LYS A 59 -2.68 -64.24 -3.24
C LYS A 59 -4.15 -64.16 -3.65
N ILE A 60 -4.44 -63.50 -4.76
CA ILE A 60 -5.81 -63.32 -5.27
C ILE A 60 -6.28 -64.63 -5.93
N PRO A 61 -7.38 -65.24 -5.47
CA PRO A 61 -7.97 -66.42 -6.12
C PRO A 61 -8.49 -66.12 -7.55
N ASP A 62 -8.47 -67.11 -8.44
CA ASP A 62 -8.84 -66.94 -9.85
C ASP A 62 -10.31 -66.49 -10.06
N ASP A 63 -11.22 -66.92 -9.19
CA ASP A 63 -12.62 -66.47 -9.16
C ASP A 63 -12.73 -64.97 -8.81
N GLN A 64 -11.84 -64.50 -7.94
CA GLN A 64 -11.79 -63.09 -7.50
C GLN A 64 -11.15 -62.18 -8.55
N ILE A 65 -10.23 -62.70 -9.38
CA ILE A 65 -9.67 -61.95 -10.51
C ILE A 65 -10.77 -61.59 -11.52
N LYS A 66 -11.68 -62.53 -11.81
CA LYS A 66 -12.83 -62.26 -12.69
C LYS A 66 -13.73 -61.18 -12.11
N ILE A 67 -14.03 -61.23 -10.81
CA ILE A 67 -14.82 -60.21 -10.11
C ILE A 67 -14.11 -58.85 -10.16
N PHE A 68 -12.80 -58.80 -9.93
CA PHE A 68 -12.00 -57.58 -10.04
C PHE A 68 -12.11 -56.96 -11.44
N LEU A 69 -11.93 -57.74 -12.50
CA LEU A 69 -11.98 -57.25 -13.88
C LEU A 69 -13.38 -56.77 -14.29
N THR A 70 -14.44 -57.45 -13.84
CA THR A 70 -15.82 -57.06 -14.16
C THR A 70 -16.27 -55.81 -13.40
N THR A 71 -15.80 -55.61 -12.16
CA THR A 71 -16.23 -54.49 -11.30
C THR A 71 -15.36 -53.23 -11.44
N LEU A 72 -14.13 -53.37 -11.94
CA LEU A 72 -13.20 -52.24 -12.15
C LEU A 72 -13.78 -51.08 -13.00
N PRO A 73 -14.44 -51.31 -14.16
CA PRO A 73 -15.02 -50.22 -14.94
C PRO A 73 -16.07 -49.42 -14.17
N PHE A 74 -16.89 -50.11 -13.37
CA PHE A 74 -17.92 -49.46 -12.54
C PHE A 74 -17.30 -48.62 -11.43
N LEU A 75 -16.20 -49.09 -10.82
CA LEU A 75 -15.48 -48.33 -9.81
C LEU A 75 -14.89 -47.05 -10.41
N ILE A 76 -14.29 -47.14 -11.60
CA ILE A 76 -13.74 -45.99 -12.32
C ILE A 76 -14.86 -44.95 -12.54
N VAL A 77 -16.01 -45.36 -13.08
CA VAL A 77 -17.15 -44.46 -13.30
C VAL A 77 -17.63 -43.82 -11.98
N ALA A 78 -17.80 -44.61 -10.91
CA ALA A 78 -18.23 -44.11 -9.61
C ALA A 78 -17.28 -43.05 -9.04
N ARG A 79 -15.98 -43.31 -9.13
CA ARG A 79 -14.92 -42.42 -8.62
C ARG A 79 -14.85 -41.12 -9.42
N PHE A 80 -14.95 -41.21 -10.74
CA PHE A 80 -14.98 -40.02 -11.60
C PHE A 80 -16.23 -39.15 -11.37
N ILE A 81 -17.40 -39.74 -11.07
CA ILE A 81 -18.58 -38.96 -10.65
C ILE A 81 -18.28 -38.16 -9.38
N GLY A 82 -17.68 -38.81 -8.36
CA GLY A 82 -17.25 -38.13 -7.14
C GLY A 82 -16.25 -37.01 -7.42
N TYR A 83 -15.22 -37.26 -8.22
CA TYR A 83 -14.19 -36.27 -8.55
C TYR A 83 -14.74 -35.10 -9.37
N PHE A 84 -15.73 -35.35 -10.23
CA PHE A 84 -16.41 -34.32 -11.01
C PHE A 84 -17.26 -33.40 -10.14
N ILE A 85 -18.07 -33.97 -9.23
CA ILE A 85 -18.95 -33.21 -8.32
C ILE A 85 -18.12 -32.29 -7.42
N PHE A 86 -17.04 -32.82 -6.83
CA PHE A 86 -16.18 -32.06 -5.91
C PHE A 86 -14.98 -31.41 -6.60
N LYS A 87 -14.95 -31.40 -7.94
CA LYS A 87 -13.97 -30.64 -8.75
C LYS A 87 -12.51 -30.92 -8.38
N ILE A 88 -12.18 -32.17 -8.03
CA ILE A 88 -10.83 -32.54 -7.56
C ILE A 88 -9.76 -32.30 -8.64
N SER A 89 -10.11 -32.54 -9.91
CA SER A 89 -9.22 -32.38 -11.06
C SER A 89 -8.99 -30.92 -11.44
N SER A 90 -9.88 -29.99 -11.03
CA SER A 90 -9.77 -28.55 -11.33
C SER A 90 -9.29 -27.71 -10.14
N ASN A 91 -9.41 -28.20 -8.90
CA ASN A 91 -8.78 -27.56 -7.75
C ASN A 91 -7.26 -27.47 -7.91
N SER A 92 -6.67 -26.41 -7.38
CA SER A 92 -5.25 -26.11 -7.53
C SER A 92 -4.36 -27.14 -6.82
N TRP A 93 -3.93 -28.19 -7.55
CA TRP A 93 -2.85 -29.11 -7.14
C TRP A 93 -1.55 -28.42 -6.69
N LEU A 94 -1.38 -27.16 -7.04
CA LEU A 94 -0.22 -26.33 -6.67
C LEU A 94 -0.33 -25.68 -5.29
N TYR A 95 -1.54 -25.54 -4.73
CA TYR A 95 -1.79 -24.90 -3.43
C TYR A 95 -2.90 -25.66 -2.67
N PRO A 96 -2.66 -26.91 -2.25
CA PRO A 96 -3.67 -27.67 -1.53
C PRO A 96 -3.88 -27.10 -0.13
N GLY A 97 -5.11 -26.64 0.14
CA GLY A 97 -5.58 -26.11 1.42
C GLY A 97 -6.29 -27.15 2.29
N MET A 98 -6.72 -26.73 3.48
CA MET A 98 -7.52 -27.61 4.37
C MET A 98 -8.87 -28.00 3.75
N SER A 99 -9.42 -27.13 2.89
CA SER A 99 -10.62 -27.40 2.10
C SER A 99 -10.45 -28.58 1.14
N ASP A 100 -9.25 -28.78 0.57
CA ASP A 100 -9.01 -29.87 -0.36
C ASP A 100 -9.07 -31.25 0.31
N LEU A 101 -8.63 -31.36 1.57
CA LEU A 101 -8.77 -32.61 2.33
C LEU A 101 -10.25 -32.96 2.56
N MET A 102 -11.07 -31.95 2.85
CA MET A 102 -12.52 -32.11 3.02
C MET A 102 -13.19 -32.53 1.70
N ASP A 103 -12.77 -31.96 0.57
CA ASP A 103 -13.31 -32.29 -0.74
C ASP A 103 -12.90 -33.70 -1.20
N ILE A 104 -11.66 -34.12 -0.94
CA ILE A 104 -11.20 -35.50 -1.16
C ILE A 104 -12.05 -36.48 -0.35
N MET A 105 -12.29 -36.18 0.92
CA MET A 105 -13.09 -37.04 1.79
C MET A 105 -14.53 -37.17 1.26
N LYS A 106 -15.18 -36.04 0.93
CA LYS A 106 -16.54 -36.04 0.35
C LYS A 106 -16.61 -36.80 -0.97
N ALA A 107 -15.65 -36.59 -1.86
CA ALA A 107 -15.62 -37.28 -3.15
C ALA A 107 -15.43 -38.79 -3.01
N ALA A 108 -14.57 -39.22 -2.09
CA ALA A 108 -14.37 -40.63 -1.82
C ALA A 108 -15.62 -41.26 -1.19
N VAL A 109 -16.29 -40.60 -0.24
CA VAL A 109 -17.56 -41.10 0.33
C VAL A 109 -18.66 -41.19 -0.73
N THR A 110 -18.81 -40.15 -1.55
CA THR A 110 -19.87 -40.08 -2.57
C THR A 110 -19.62 -41.08 -3.69
N GLY A 111 -18.36 -41.21 -4.15
CA GLY A 111 -17.97 -42.23 -5.11
C GLY A 111 -18.17 -43.65 -4.58
N SER A 112 -17.87 -43.89 -3.29
CA SER A 112 -18.12 -45.20 -2.66
C SER A 112 -19.62 -45.50 -2.59
N ALA A 113 -20.45 -44.52 -2.24
CA ALA A 113 -21.91 -44.68 -2.20
C ALA A 113 -22.49 -45.01 -3.59
N VAL A 114 -22.03 -44.30 -4.63
CA VAL A 114 -22.41 -44.57 -6.03
C VAL A 114 -21.97 -45.96 -6.47
N PHE A 115 -20.74 -46.37 -6.12
CA PHE A 115 -20.24 -47.71 -6.43
C PHE A 115 -21.06 -48.80 -5.75
N ILE A 116 -21.35 -48.65 -4.45
CA ILE A 116 -22.19 -49.59 -3.70
C ILE A 116 -23.59 -49.68 -4.34
N ALA A 117 -24.20 -48.55 -4.67
CA ALA A 117 -25.49 -48.55 -5.35
C ALA A 117 -25.44 -49.34 -6.67
N MET A 118 -24.45 -49.10 -7.52
CA MET A 118 -24.27 -49.87 -8.77
C MET A 118 -24.07 -51.36 -8.51
N MET A 119 -23.26 -51.72 -7.52
CA MET A 119 -23.03 -53.13 -7.17
C MET A 119 -24.29 -53.83 -6.64
N VAL A 120 -25.13 -53.12 -5.88
CA VAL A 120 -26.43 -53.65 -5.39
C VAL A 120 -27.40 -53.87 -6.54
N PHE A 121 -27.58 -52.87 -7.41
CA PHE A 121 -28.59 -52.93 -8.47
C PHE A 121 -28.21 -53.89 -9.61
N ILE A 122 -26.91 -54.02 -9.93
CA ILE A 122 -26.45 -54.83 -11.07
C ILE A 122 -26.07 -56.24 -10.62
N PHE A 123 -25.31 -56.37 -9.54
CA PHE A 123 -24.68 -57.64 -9.13
C PHE A 123 -25.25 -58.23 -7.83
N ARG A 124 -26.25 -57.57 -7.21
CA ARG A 124 -26.85 -57.98 -5.93
C ARG A 124 -25.83 -58.21 -4.79
N LEU A 125 -24.63 -57.62 -4.91
CA LEU A 125 -23.49 -57.82 -4.00
C LEU A 125 -23.07 -59.30 -3.80
N GLU A 126 -23.43 -60.22 -4.70
CA GLU A 126 -23.05 -61.63 -4.57
C GLU A 126 -21.55 -61.81 -4.90
N GLY A 127 -20.83 -62.52 -4.01
CA GLY A 127 -19.41 -62.84 -4.20
C GLY A 127 -18.42 -61.69 -3.99
N TYR A 128 -18.86 -60.44 -3.88
CA TYR A 128 -17.97 -59.29 -3.73
C TYR A 128 -17.43 -59.12 -2.29
N PRO A 129 -16.10 -59.07 -2.07
CA PRO A 129 -15.53 -58.89 -0.74
C PRO A 129 -15.82 -57.48 -0.18
N ARG A 130 -16.74 -57.36 0.77
CA ARG A 130 -17.20 -56.07 1.34
C ARG A 130 -16.08 -55.23 1.96
N SER A 131 -15.06 -55.86 2.55
CA SER A 131 -13.90 -55.18 3.12
C SER A 131 -13.04 -54.46 2.07
N VAL A 132 -13.06 -54.89 0.80
CA VAL A 132 -12.37 -54.19 -0.30
C VAL A 132 -12.94 -52.79 -0.50
N LEU A 133 -14.24 -52.57 -0.26
CA LEU A 133 -14.85 -51.23 -0.36
C LEU A 133 -14.19 -50.23 0.58
N LEU A 134 -13.99 -50.63 1.84
CA LEU A 134 -13.41 -49.77 2.85
C LEU A 134 -11.90 -49.59 2.61
N ILE A 135 -11.19 -50.67 2.28
CA ILE A 135 -9.75 -50.64 2.02
C ILE A 135 -9.44 -49.77 0.80
N GLU A 136 -10.16 -49.96 -0.31
CA GLU A 136 -9.95 -49.15 -1.53
C GLU A 136 -10.28 -47.67 -1.27
N MET A 137 -11.36 -47.36 -0.55
CA MET A 137 -11.70 -45.98 -0.23
C MET A 137 -10.57 -45.28 0.55
N LEU A 138 -10.01 -45.93 1.57
CA LEU A 138 -8.92 -45.39 2.37
C LEU A 138 -7.62 -45.26 1.56
N LEU A 139 -7.31 -46.26 0.73
CA LEU A 139 -6.14 -46.21 -0.16
C LEU A 139 -6.27 -45.09 -1.19
N ASN A 140 -7.45 -44.89 -1.77
CA ASN A 140 -7.71 -43.83 -2.74
C ASN A 140 -7.55 -42.44 -2.12
N MET A 141 -8.12 -42.22 -0.93
CA MET A 141 -7.92 -40.97 -0.17
C MET A 141 -6.43 -40.73 0.13
N THR A 142 -5.71 -41.77 0.53
CA THR A 142 -4.27 -41.69 0.87
C THR A 142 -3.41 -41.40 -0.36
N LEU A 143 -3.68 -42.04 -1.50
CA LEU A 143 -2.92 -41.84 -2.74
C LEU A 143 -3.09 -40.41 -3.27
N ILE A 144 -4.32 -39.90 -3.33
CA ILE A 144 -4.60 -38.54 -3.82
C ILE A 144 -4.15 -37.48 -2.81
N GLY A 145 -4.56 -37.62 -1.55
CA GLY A 145 -4.23 -36.67 -0.49
C GLY A 145 -2.73 -36.65 -0.18
N GLY A 146 -2.12 -37.82 -0.05
CA GLY A 146 -0.68 -37.98 0.20
C GLY A 146 0.17 -37.41 -0.92
N THR A 147 -0.22 -37.60 -2.18
CA THR A 147 0.52 -37.00 -3.31
C THR A 147 0.42 -35.48 -3.31
N LYS A 148 -0.78 -34.91 -3.11
CA LYS A 148 -0.97 -33.44 -3.01
C LYS A 148 -0.16 -32.85 -1.86
N TYR A 149 -0.17 -33.50 -0.69
CA TYR A 149 0.57 -33.04 0.48
C TYR A 149 2.08 -33.16 0.29
N THR A 150 2.57 -34.25 -0.32
CA THR A 150 3.99 -34.45 -0.62
C THR A 150 4.51 -33.41 -1.60
N ILE A 151 3.74 -33.08 -2.65
CA ILE A 151 4.08 -32.00 -3.59
C ILE A 151 4.18 -30.66 -2.86
N ARG A 152 3.24 -30.37 -1.96
CA ARG A 152 3.28 -29.17 -1.11
C ARG A 152 4.52 -29.14 -0.23
N TYR A 153 4.80 -30.22 0.50
CA TYR A 153 5.93 -30.35 1.41
C TYR A 153 7.27 -30.16 0.69
N ILE A 154 7.48 -30.86 -0.43
CA ILE A 154 8.70 -30.72 -1.23
C ILE A 154 8.86 -29.30 -1.75
N ARG A 155 7.78 -28.62 -2.15
CA ARG A 155 7.84 -27.26 -2.67
C ARG A 155 8.13 -26.23 -1.59
N GLU A 156 7.49 -26.34 -0.44
CA GLU A 156 7.75 -25.48 0.73
C GLU A 156 9.21 -25.65 1.20
N ASN A 157 9.75 -26.87 1.24
CA ASN A 157 11.15 -27.11 1.60
C ASN A 157 12.16 -26.76 0.50
N ARG A 158 11.86 -26.96 -0.80
CA ARG A 158 12.79 -26.60 -1.90
C ARG A 158 12.93 -25.10 -2.09
N ARG A 159 11.94 -24.31 -1.67
CA ARG A 159 12.06 -22.84 -1.59
C ARG A 159 12.81 -22.38 -0.35
N SER A 160 13.13 -23.27 0.59
CA SER A 160 13.93 -22.96 1.78
C SER A 160 15.44 -23.17 1.54
N GLY A 161 15.90 -23.14 0.28
CA GLY A 161 17.32 -23.17 -0.03
C GLY A 161 17.99 -21.89 0.49
N PHE A 162 18.70 -21.98 1.61
CA PHE A 162 19.41 -20.87 2.22
C PHE A 162 20.37 -20.23 1.20
N PRO A 163 20.22 -18.93 0.89
CA PRO A 163 21.15 -18.23 0.03
C PRO A 163 22.55 -18.19 0.65
N LYS A 164 23.59 -18.33 -0.20
CA LYS A 164 25.01 -18.47 0.19
C LYS A 164 25.64 -17.22 0.83
N LYS A 165 24.89 -16.13 0.96
CA LYS A 165 25.16 -14.97 1.82
C LYS A 165 23.82 -14.46 2.30
N SER A 166 23.58 -14.56 3.61
CA SER A 166 22.32 -14.19 4.21
C SER A 166 22.55 -13.04 5.18
N LYS A 167 21.90 -11.90 4.93
CA LYS A 167 21.80 -10.82 5.90
C LYS A 167 20.97 -11.28 7.09
N ASN A 168 21.46 -11.07 8.30
CA ASN A 168 20.73 -11.41 9.52
C ASN A 168 19.68 -10.33 9.81
N ALA A 169 18.43 -10.74 9.97
CA ALA A 169 17.32 -9.83 10.24
C ALA A 169 16.64 -10.08 11.59
N LEU A 170 16.26 -9.00 12.26
CA LEU A 170 15.46 -9.00 13.48
C LEU A 170 14.07 -8.44 13.18
N ILE A 171 13.00 -9.17 13.51
CA ILE A 171 11.63 -8.69 13.28
C ILE A 171 11.04 -8.13 14.57
N VAL A 172 10.69 -6.83 14.57
CA VAL A 172 10.01 -6.19 15.70
C VAL A 172 8.50 -6.32 15.54
N GLY A 173 7.88 -7.09 16.42
CA GLY A 173 6.46 -7.42 16.46
C GLY A 173 6.22 -8.91 16.24
N ALA A 174 6.08 -9.67 17.32
CA ALA A 174 5.71 -11.09 17.31
C ALA A 174 4.18 -11.28 17.15
N GLY A 175 3.55 -10.43 16.34
CA GLY A 175 2.11 -10.45 16.05
C GLY A 175 1.82 -11.03 14.67
N ARG A 176 0.54 -10.91 14.25
CA ARG A 176 0.10 -11.38 12.93
C ARG A 176 0.89 -10.77 11.77
N ALA A 177 1.22 -9.48 11.86
CA ALA A 177 2.02 -8.79 10.86
C ALA A 177 3.46 -9.34 10.77
N GLY A 178 4.14 -9.56 11.90
CA GLY A 178 5.47 -10.16 11.92
C GLY A 178 5.51 -11.60 11.41
N ILE A 179 4.49 -12.41 11.72
CA ILE A 179 4.36 -13.78 11.19
C ILE A 179 4.19 -13.75 9.67
N LEU A 180 3.38 -12.83 9.13
CA LEU A 180 3.22 -12.68 7.69
C LEU A 180 4.52 -12.24 7.01
N THR A 181 5.26 -11.30 7.62
CA THR A 181 6.58 -10.89 7.14
C THR A 181 7.57 -12.06 7.13
N LEU A 182 7.60 -12.89 8.17
CA LEU A 182 8.44 -14.08 8.22
C LEU A 182 8.09 -15.08 7.10
N ASN A 183 6.80 -15.35 6.89
CA ASN A 183 6.36 -16.23 5.82
C ASN A 183 6.77 -15.72 4.44
N GLU A 184 6.70 -14.40 4.21
CA GLU A 184 7.11 -13.78 2.95
C GLU A 184 8.63 -13.89 2.73
N ILE A 185 9.43 -13.63 3.77
CA ILE A 185 10.89 -13.79 3.72
C ILE A 185 11.26 -15.26 3.43
N LYS A 186 10.59 -16.22 4.08
CA LYS A 186 10.78 -17.66 3.82
C LYS A 186 10.32 -18.07 2.41
N ALA A 187 9.24 -17.47 1.90
CA ALA A 187 8.72 -17.77 0.57
C ALA A 187 9.62 -17.22 -0.56
N SER A 188 10.33 -16.13 -0.27
CA SER A 188 11.21 -15.40 -1.19
C SER A 188 12.68 -15.59 -0.81
N SER A 189 13.19 -16.82 -1.00
CA SER A 189 14.61 -17.18 -0.74
C SER A 189 15.64 -16.33 -1.48
N ASP A 190 15.21 -15.65 -2.55
CA ASP A 190 16.04 -14.77 -3.37
C ASP A 190 16.44 -13.49 -2.62
N LEU A 191 15.75 -13.15 -1.51
CA LEU A 191 16.01 -11.95 -0.72
C LEU A 191 17.32 -11.99 0.05
N GLY A 192 17.90 -13.18 0.30
CA GLY A 192 19.15 -13.24 1.05
C GLY A 192 19.01 -12.87 2.52
N ILE A 193 17.86 -13.13 3.16
CA ILE A 193 17.58 -12.70 4.54
C ILE A 193 17.33 -13.91 5.45
N GLN A 194 18.02 -13.97 6.58
CA GLN A 194 17.82 -14.97 7.64
C GLN A 194 17.31 -14.27 8.89
N VAL A 195 16.10 -14.63 9.31
CA VAL A 195 15.51 -14.05 10.51
C VAL A 195 16.10 -14.75 11.75
N VAL A 196 16.80 -13.99 12.60
CA VAL A 196 17.49 -14.52 13.78
C VAL A 196 16.61 -14.52 15.02
N GLY A 197 15.62 -13.63 15.08
CA GLY A 197 14.73 -13.51 16.22
C GLY A 197 13.58 -12.55 16.01
N PHE A 198 12.55 -12.71 16.85
CA PHE A 198 11.51 -11.71 17.04
C PHE A 198 11.79 -10.87 18.28
N VAL A 199 11.29 -9.64 18.26
CA VAL A 199 11.26 -8.73 19.41
C VAL A 199 9.83 -8.26 19.63
N ASP A 200 9.29 -8.39 20.84
CA ASP A 200 7.95 -7.93 21.19
C ASP A 200 7.96 -7.39 22.62
N ASP A 201 7.25 -6.28 22.85
CA ASP A 201 7.14 -5.67 24.18
C ASP A 201 6.14 -6.39 25.07
N ASP A 202 5.33 -7.30 24.51
CA ASP A 202 4.41 -8.13 25.28
C ASP A 202 5.20 -9.15 26.12
N PRO A 203 5.20 -9.03 27.47
CA PRO A 203 5.95 -9.94 28.33
C PRO A 203 5.49 -11.39 28.21
N GLY A 204 4.22 -11.63 27.82
CA GLY A 204 3.69 -12.98 27.61
C GLY A 204 4.30 -13.69 26.41
N LYS A 205 4.95 -12.98 25.50
CA LYS A 205 5.57 -13.56 24.29
C LYS A 205 7.07 -13.75 24.40
N LYS A 206 7.73 -13.15 25.39
CA LYS A 206 9.18 -13.26 25.59
C LYS A 206 9.55 -14.72 25.84
N GLY A 207 10.52 -15.25 25.09
CA GLY A 207 10.92 -16.66 25.17
C GLY A 207 10.04 -17.66 24.39
N MET A 208 8.96 -17.22 23.74
CA MET A 208 8.17 -18.10 22.88
C MET A 208 8.90 -18.43 21.58
N MET A 209 8.60 -19.61 21.01
CA MET A 209 9.05 -20.04 19.69
C MET A 209 7.92 -19.86 18.67
N ILE A 210 8.10 -18.96 17.71
CA ILE A 210 7.12 -18.68 16.65
C ILE A 210 7.66 -19.22 15.33
N GLN A 211 7.02 -20.27 14.81
CA GLN A 211 7.45 -20.97 13.58
C GLN A 211 8.95 -21.33 13.55
N GLY A 212 9.46 -21.80 14.70
CA GLY A 212 10.86 -22.20 14.88
C GLY A 212 11.83 -21.05 15.19
N ILE A 213 11.35 -19.81 15.32
CA ILE A 213 12.18 -18.64 15.64
C ILE A 213 11.82 -18.10 17.02
N PRO A 214 12.80 -17.90 17.92
CA PRO A 214 12.55 -17.40 19.27
C PRO A 214 12.23 -15.90 19.31
N VAL A 215 11.39 -15.51 20.27
CA VAL A 215 11.20 -14.12 20.70
C VAL A 215 12.30 -13.79 21.72
N ARG A 216 13.33 -13.07 21.27
CA ARG A 216 14.60 -12.87 21.99
C ARG A 216 14.53 -11.78 23.07
N GLY A 217 13.59 -10.85 22.97
CA GLY A 217 13.51 -9.74 23.93
C GLY A 217 12.44 -8.71 23.61
N SER A 218 12.53 -7.58 24.33
CA SER A 218 11.69 -6.39 24.15
C SER A 218 12.35 -5.37 23.21
N SER A 219 11.64 -4.32 22.83
CA SER A 219 12.20 -3.27 21.97
C SER A 219 13.42 -2.55 22.55
N GLU A 220 13.63 -2.63 23.86
CA GLU A 220 14.80 -2.06 24.54
C GLU A 220 16.05 -2.94 24.38
N ASP A 221 15.85 -4.25 24.18
CA ASP A 221 16.92 -5.25 24.04
C ASP A 221 17.55 -5.21 22.62
N ILE A 222 16.94 -4.48 21.67
CA ILE A 222 17.38 -4.41 20.26
C ILE A 222 18.88 -4.12 20.10
N PRO A 223 19.50 -3.12 20.76
CA PRO A 223 20.91 -2.82 20.57
C PRO A 223 21.85 -3.95 21.04
N ALA A 224 21.46 -4.66 22.11
CA ALA A 224 22.22 -5.81 22.59
C ALA A 224 22.10 -6.99 21.61
N LEU A 225 20.89 -7.25 21.12
CA LEU A 225 20.60 -8.31 20.15
C LEU A 225 21.31 -8.08 18.80
N ILE A 226 21.42 -6.82 18.36
CA ILE A 226 22.14 -6.48 17.12
C ILE A 226 23.60 -6.92 17.21
N LYS A 227 24.25 -6.71 18.36
CA LYS A 227 25.66 -7.07 18.58
C LYS A 227 25.87 -8.57 18.80
N GLU A 228 24.96 -9.20 19.55
CA GLU A 228 25.05 -10.63 19.87
C GLU A 228 24.85 -11.51 18.64
N TYR A 229 23.95 -11.11 17.73
CA TYR A 229 23.53 -11.91 16.59
C TYR A 229 24.00 -11.38 15.23
N ASP A 230 24.88 -10.38 15.22
CA ASP A 230 25.41 -9.73 14.01
C ASP A 230 24.29 -9.37 13.02
N VAL A 231 23.32 -8.58 13.48
CA VAL A 231 22.11 -8.25 12.73
C VAL A 231 22.40 -7.14 11.72
N ASP A 232 22.19 -7.41 10.45
CA ASP A 232 22.31 -6.43 9.37
C ASP A 232 21.04 -5.58 9.19
N GLU A 233 19.86 -6.16 9.49
CA GLU A 233 18.57 -5.56 9.17
C GLU A 233 17.54 -5.67 10.30
N VAL A 234 16.83 -4.58 10.60
CA VAL A 234 15.71 -4.57 11.56
C VAL A 234 14.41 -4.26 10.83
N ILE A 235 13.47 -5.20 10.86
CA ILE A 235 12.17 -5.08 10.19
C ILE A 235 11.07 -4.83 11.22
N ILE A 236 10.50 -3.62 11.22
CA ILE A 236 9.44 -3.20 12.13
C ILE A 236 8.07 -3.61 11.56
N ALA A 237 7.54 -4.73 12.05
CA ALA A 237 6.29 -5.37 11.61
C ALA A 237 5.13 -5.12 12.59
N ILE A 238 4.94 -3.85 12.99
CA ILE A 238 3.85 -3.39 13.87
C ILE A 238 3.04 -2.25 13.22
N PRO A 239 2.41 -2.47 12.05
CA PRO A 239 1.77 -1.41 11.25
C PRO A 239 0.56 -0.73 11.90
N SER A 240 0.01 -1.32 12.97
CA SER A 240 -1.10 -0.77 13.77
C SER A 240 -0.65 0.01 15.01
N ALA A 241 0.65 0.00 15.33
CA ALA A 241 1.16 0.70 16.50
C ALA A 241 1.12 2.24 16.31
N PRO A 242 0.92 3.02 17.39
CA PRO A 242 1.01 4.48 17.32
C PRO A 242 2.36 4.94 16.77
N TYR A 243 2.35 6.01 15.96
CA TYR A 243 3.55 6.56 15.33
C TYR A 243 4.69 6.83 16.33
N LYS A 244 4.35 7.34 17.54
CA LYS A 244 5.30 7.58 18.63
C LYS A 244 6.08 6.31 19.03
N LYS A 245 5.43 5.15 19.02
CA LYS A 245 6.04 3.85 19.36
C LYS A 245 6.98 3.37 18.25
N ILE A 246 6.56 3.48 16.99
CA ILE A 246 7.39 3.14 15.82
C ILE A 246 8.67 4.00 15.80
N MET A 247 8.54 5.31 16.04
CA MET A 247 9.70 6.22 16.07
C MET A 247 10.63 5.96 17.25
N ARG A 248 10.10 5.61 18.43
CA ARG A 248 10.93 5.17 19.56
C ARG A 248 11.78 3.96 19.18
N ILE A 249 11.18 2.93 18.58
CA ILE A 249 11.88 1.71 18.15
C ILE A 249 12.91 2.02 17.06
N LYS A 250 12.53 2.82 16.05
CA LYS A 250 13.43 3.28 14.99
C LYS A 250 14.66 4.00 15.58
N ASN A 251 14.47 4.90 16.53
CA ASN A 251 15.57 5.63 17.16
C ASN A 251 16.49 4.74 18.01
N ILE A 252 15.95 3.68 18.62
CA ILE A 252 16.76 2.69 19.35
C ILE A 252 17.63 1.89 18.37
N ALA A 253 17.04 1.43 17.26
CA ALA A 253 17.76 0.69 16.24
C ALA A 253 18.78 1.56 15.48
N MET A 254 18.49 2.83 15.21
CA MET A 254 19.38 3.77 14.50
C MET A 254 20.69 4.07 15.23
N LYS A 255 20.78 3.79 16.54
CA LYS A 255 22.02 3.94 17.29
C LYS A 255 23.08 2.94 16.86
N GLU A 256 22.67 1.86 16.22
CA GLU A 256 23.52 0.83 15.66
C GLU A 256 23.44 0.94 14.12
N ASN A 257 24.54 0.65 13.41
CA ASN A 257 24.67 0.91 11.97
C ASN A 257 23.94 -0.15 11.11
N VAL A 258 22.64 -0.34 11.34
CA VAL A 258 21.80 -1.39 10.74
C VAL A 258 20.75 -0.83 9.78
N GLU A 259 20.38 -1.62 8.78
CA GLU A 259 19.34 -1.25 7.81
C GLU A 259 17.95 -1.40 8.46
N ILE A 260 17.12 -0.35 8.47
CA ILE A 260 15.79 -0.40 9.11
C ILE A 260 14.69 -0.36 8.05
N LYS A 261 13.80 -1.36 8.05
CA LYS A 261 12.60 -1.41 7.20
C LYS A 261 11.34 -1.41 8.05
N VAL A 262 10.31 -0.66 7.63
CA VAL A 262 9.04 -0.56 8.36
C VAL A 262 7.92 -1.11 7.49
N LEU A 263 7.08 -2.00 8.02
CA LEU A 263 5.93 -2.51 7.29
C LEU A 263 4.79 -1.48 7.28
N PRO A 264 4.28 -1.05 6.12
CA PRO A 264 3.19 -0.09 6.05
C PRO A 264 1.84 -0.74 6.41
N THR A 265 0.88 0.08 6.85
CA THR A 265 -0.49 -0.36 7.13
C THR A 265 -1.22 -0.74 5.84
N LEU A 266 -2.09 -1.76 5.87
CA LEU A 266 -2.86 -2.23 4.72
C LEU A 266 -3.68 -1.11 4.04
N ARG A 267 -4.18 -0.14 4.82
CA ARG A 267 -4.89 1.04 4.32
C ARG A 267 -4.01 1.93 3.42
N LYS A 268 -2.71 2.02 3.72
CA LYS A 268 -1.71 2.74 2.89
C LYS A 268 -1.31 1.95 1.64
N LEU A 269 -1.34 0.62 1.72
CA LEU A 269 -1.15 -0.26 0.55
C LEU A 269 -2.29 -0.10 -0.46
N LEU A 270 -3.53 -0.05 0.03
CA LEU A 270 -4.73 0.05 -0.80
C LEU A 270 -4.98 1.47 -1.36
N SER A 271 -4.40 2.52 -0.76
CA SER A 271 -4.53 3.91 -1.25
C SER A 271 -3.65 4.24 -2.45
N GLY A 272 -2.86 3.29 -2.97
CA GLY A 272 -2.00 3.51 -4.14
C GLY A 272 -0.67 4.22 -3.83
N ASP A 273 -0.32 4.42 -2.56
CA ASP A 273 0.93 5.09 -2.14
C ASP A 273 2.20 4.24 -2.31
N LEU A 274 2.10 3.05 -2.91
CA LEU A 274 3.21 2.10 -3.10
C LEU A 274 4.36 2.67 -3.92
N LEU A 275 4.10 3.61 -4.85
CA LEU A 275 5.15 4.29 -5.62
C LEU A 275 6.07 5.17 -4.75
N SER A 276 5.71 5.39 -3.48
CA SER A 276 6.53 6.13 -2.50
C SER A 276 7.21 5.24 -1.46
N TYR A 277 7.11 3.91 -1.55
CA TYR A 277 7.54 3.00 -0.47
C TYR A 277 8.68 2.03 -0.84
N ASN A 278 9.30 2.18 -2.00
CA ASN A 278 10.59 1.55 -2.26
C ASN A 278 11.67 2.37 -1.55
N GLY A 279 12.33 1.76 -0.55
CA GLY A 279 13.64 2.13 0.00
C GLY A 279 13.86 3.62 0.28
N GLN A 280 13.75 4.02 1.56
CA GLN A 280 14.10 5.36 2.04
C GLN A 280 13.36 6.53 1.35
N ASN A 281 12.12 6.78 1.75
CA ASN A 281 11.66 8.17 1.86
C ASN A 281 11.80 8.58 3.31
N VAL A 282 13.05 8.90 3.71
CA VAL A 282 13.27 9.86 4.81
C VAL A 282 12.41 11.07 4.46
N SER A 283 11.49 11.49 5.33
CA SER A 283 10.73 12.71 5.04
C SER A 283 11.77 13.82 4.83
N PHE A 284 11.63 14.64 3.78
CA PHE A 284 12.65 15.66 3.49
C PHE A 284 12.86 16.63 4.67
N ASP A 285 11.88 16.73 5.58
CA ASP A 285 11.98 17.42 6.86
C ASP A 285 13.05 16.80 7.79
N GLU A 286 13.16 15.46 7.82
CA GLU A 286 14.24 14.72 8.52
C GLU A 286 15.59 14.94 7.83
N LEU A 287 15.66 14.96 6.49
CA LEU A 287 16.88 15.18 5.70
C LEU A 287 17.43 16.62 5.81
N LEU A 288 16.55 17.61 5.89
CA LEU A 288 16.89 19.03 6.04
C LEU A 288 16.98 19.46 7.52
N GLY A 289 16.85 18.51 8.47
CA GLY A 289 17.00 18.76 9.90
C GLY A 289 15.95 19.70 10.50
N ARG A 290 14.84 19.95 9.81
CA ARG A 290 13.83 20.92 10.26
C ARG A 290 12.87 20.24 11.22
N ARG A 291 13.02 20.54 12.52
CA ARG A 291 11.94 20.26 13.49
C ARG A 291 10.74 21.13 13.12
N ILE A 292 9.70 20.52 12.53
CA ILE A 292 8.39 21.15 12.40
C ILE A 292 8.04 21.68 13.79
N THR A 293 7.80 22.98 13.91
CA THR A 293 7.25 23.53 15.14
C THR A 293 5.82 23.05 15.22
N THR A 294 5.59 21.87 15.80
CA THR A 294 4.36 21.63 16.54
C THR A 294 4.21 22.82 17.48
N PHE A 295 3.03 23.46 17.54
CA PHE A 295 2.79 24.65 18.38
C PHE A 295 3.47 24.45 19.74
N LYS A 296 4.64 25.09 19.93
CA LYS A 296 5.54 24.75 21.04
C LYS A 296 4.95 25.18 22.39
N ARG A 297 3.92 26.03 22.34
CA ARG A 297 3.19 26.55 23.49
C ARG A 297 1.70 26.45 23.18
N GLU A 298 0.96 25.90 24.13
CA GLU A 298 -0.50 25.82 24.08
C GLU A 298 -1.15 27.21 23.96
N SER A 299 -0.46 28.26 24.42
CA SER A 299 -0.87 29.66 24.28
C SER A 299 -1.06 30.10 22.83
N ASP A 300 -0.17 29.67 21.93
CA ASP A 300 -0.15 30.13 20.54
C ASP A 300 -1.32 29.49 19.76
N PHE A 301 -1.66 28.25 20.11
CA PHE A 301 -2.83 27.56 19.58
C PHE A 301 -4.13 28.24 20.03
N ARG A 302 -4.25 28.57 21.32
CA ARG A 302 -5.45 29.26 21.85
C ARG A 302 -5.64 30.64 21.21
N LEU A 303 -4.57 31.37 20.95
CA LEU A 303 -4.63 32.67 20.25
C LEU A 303 -5.18 32.51 18.84
N LEU A 304 -4.65 31.56 18.05
CA LEU A 304 -5.14 31.30 16.69
C LEU A 304 -6.59 30.78 16.68
N GLU A 305 -6.95 29.93 17.64
CA GLU A 305 -8.33 29.48 17.81
C GLU A 305 -9.26 30.66 18.10
N GLN A 306 -8.90 31.56 19.02
CA GLN A 306 -9.68 32.77 19.29
C GLN A 306 -9.81 33.69 18.07
N GLU A 307 -8.77 33.78 17.25
CA GLU A 307 -8.78 34.62 16.06
C GLU A 307 -9.62 34.04 14.91
N ILE A 308 -9.64 32.72 14.73
CA ILE A 308 -10.25 32.06 13.55
C ILE A 308 -11.65 31.51 13.84
N ARG A 309 -11.90 31.05 15.07
CA ARG A 309 -13.14 30.35 15.41
C ARG A 309 -14.37 31.24 15.17
N ASN A 310 -15.40 30.66 14.58
CA ASN A 310 -16.65 31.34 14.22
C ASN A 310 -16.50 32.58 13.29
N LYS A 311 -15.34 32.80 12.67
CA LYS A 311 -15.14 33.85 11.67
C LYS A 311 -15.32 33.32 10.25
N THR A 312 -15.67 34.20 9.32
CA THR A 312 -15.66 33.90 7.89
C THR A 312 -14.28 34.24 7.32
N VAL A 313 -13.60 33.21 6.80
CA VAL A 313 -12.22 33.32 6.33
C VAL A 313 -12.16 33.08 4.82
N VAL A 314 -11.53 33.99 4.09
CA VAL A 314 -11.26 33.84 2.66
C VAL A 314 -9.79 33.49 2.46
N VAL A 315 -9.53 32.45 1.66
CA VAL A 315 -8.19 32.12 1.18
C VAL A 315 -8.17 32.26 -0.33
N THR A 316 -7.43 33.23 -0.87
CA THR A 316 -7.22 33.34 -2.32
C THR A 316 -6.02 32.47 -2.74
N GLY A 317 -6.09 31.84 -3.90
CA GLY A 317 -5.07 30.87 -4.33
C GLY A 317 -5.17 29.57 -3.52
N ALA A 318 -6.39 29.21 -3.08
CA ALA A 318 -6.67 28.09 -2.18
C ALA A 318 -6.23 26.73 -2.75
N GLY A 319 -6.14 26.59 -4.07
CA GLY A 319 -5.65 25.38 -4.73
C GLY A 319 -4.12 25.32 -4.84
N GLY A 320 -3.42 26.41 -4.53
CA GLY A 320 -1.96 26.48 -4.54
C GLY A 320 -1.31 25.70 -3.40
N SER A 321 0.01 25.48 -3.47
CA SER A 321 0.72 24.71 -2.43
C SER A 321 0.66 25.32 -1.04
N ILE A 322 0.68 26.66 -0.94
CA ILE A 322 0.55 27.36 0.34
C ILE A 322 -0.92 27.53 0.71
N GLY A 323 -1.76 27.98 -0.24
CA GLY A 323 -3.19 28.18 0.01
C GLY A 323 -3.90 26.92 0.48
N SER A 324 -3.63 25.77 -0.13
CA SER A 324 -4.26 24.50 0.26
C SER A 324 -3.85 24.03 1.66
N GLU A 325 -2.63 24.37 2.10
CA GLU A 325 -2.18 24.08 3.46
C GLU A 325 -2.78 25.06 4.47
N LEU A 326 -2.88 26.34 4.11
CA LEU A 326 -3.61 27.33 4.90
C LEU A 326 -5.07 26.92 5.10
N CYS A 327 -5.77 26.47 4.04
CA CYS A 327 -7.14 26.01 4.16
C CYS A 327 -7.29 24.84 5.14
N LYS A 328 -6.35 23.88 5.14
CA LYS A 328 -6.35 22.76 6.10
C LYS A 328 -6.12 23.21 7.54
N GLN A 329 -5.15 24.09 7.77
CA GLN A 329 -4.85 24.59 9.11
C GLN A 329 -5.98 25.46 9.64
N ILE A 330 -6.57 26.32 8.81
CA ILE A 330 -7.71 27.16 9.18
C ILE A 330 -8.92 26.27 9.52
N ALA A 331 -9.19 25.20 8.74
CA ALA A 331 -10.28 24.27 9.02
C ALA A 331 -10.15 23.61 10.41
N GLU A 332 -8.94 23.34 10.90
CA GLU A 332 -8.73 22.77 12.24
C GLU A 332 -9.30 23.65 13.37
N PHE A 333 -9.28 24.97 13.18
CA PHE A 333 -9.76 25.96 14.15
C PHE A 333 -11.27 26.28 14.07
N LYS A 334 -12.04 25.52 13.27
CA LYS A 334 -13.51 25.61 13.18
C LYS A 334 -14.02 27.05 12.88
N PRO A 335 -13.65 27.64 11.73
CA PRO A 335 -14.26 28.87 11.26
C PRO A 335 -15.76 28.67 11.05
N ARG A 336 -16.52 29.77 11.02
CA ARG A 336 -17.94 29.74 10.65
C ARG A 336 -18.08 29.27 9.20
N MET A 337 -17.27 29.87 8.32
CA MET A 337 -17.25 29.56 6.90
C MET A 337 -15.83 29.75 6.35
N LEU A 338 -15.38 28.79 5.54
CA LEU A 338 -14.12 28.86 4.81
C LEU A 338 -14.40 29.02 3.32
N ILE A 339 -14.11 30.21 2.79
CA ILE A 339 -14.28 30.54 1.38
C ILE A 339 -12.94 30.32 0.66
N MET A 340 -12.93 29.39 -0.28
CA MET A 340 -11.75 29.04 -1.07
C MET A 340 -11.83 29.67 -2.44
N TYR A 341 -11.09 30.76 -2.67
CA TYR A 341 -11.10 31.49 -3.93
C TYR A 341 -9.90 31.08 -4.79
N GLU A 342 -10.15 30.51 -5.97
CA GLU A 342 -9.10 29.97 -6.84
C GLU A 342 -9.52 30.07 -8.30
N ARG A 343 -8.56 30.35 -9.19
CA ARG A 343 -8.80 30.43 -10.64
C ARG A 343 -8.72 29.08 -11.33
N HIS A 344 -7.95 28.15 -10.75
CA HIS A 344 -7.73 26.83 -11.33
C HIS A 344 -8.73 25.79 -10.77
N GLU A 345 -9.71 25.43 -11.60
CA GLU A 345 -10.81 24.51 -11.26
C GLU A 345 -10.34 23.21 -10.62
N CYS A 346 -9.44 22.48 -11.28
CA CYS A 346 -8.97 21.18 -10.76
C CYS A 346 -8.30 21.32 -9.38
N SER A 347 -7.58 22.41 -9.14
CA SER A 347 -6.90 22.61 -7.86
C SER A 347 -7.91 22.91 -6.76
N LEU A 348 -8.96 23.69 -7.08
CA LEU A 348 -10.06 24.02 -6.18
C LEU A 348 -10.89 22.77 -5.82
N TYR A 349 -11.26 21.97 -6.82
CA TYR A 349 -12.00 20.72 -6.62
C TYR A 349 -11.23 19.74 -5.72
N ASN A 350 -9.93 19.57 -5.97
CA ASN A 350 -9.09 18.65 -5.19
C ASN A 350 -9.02 19.04 -3.70
N ILE A 351 -8.87 20.34 -3.40
CA ILE A 351 -8.84 20.79 -2.00
C ILE A 351 -10.23 20.71 -1.36
N GLU A 352 -11.29 21.01 -2.09
CA GLU A 352 -12.67 20.87 -1.62
C GLU A 352 -12.99 19.43 -1.20
N MET A 353 -12.74 18.45 -2.08
CA MET A 353 -12.98 17.04 -1.78
C MET A 353 -12.20 16.58 -0.55
N LYS A 354 -10.96 17.06 -0.40
CA LYS A 354 -10.12 16.72 0.75
C LYS A 354 -10.70 17.30 2.05
N LEU A 355 -11.05 18.58 2.06
CA LEU A 355 -11.55 19.24 3.27
C LEU A 355 -12.95 18.76 3.66
N LYS A 356 -13.86 18.53 2.71
CA LYS A 356 -15.19 17.96 3.00
C LYS A 356 -15.10 16.59 3.65
N ARG A 357 -14.09 15.78 3.26
CA ARG A 357 -13.84 14.45 3.84
C ARG A 357 -13.26 14.53 5.26
N GLU A 358 -12.33 15.44 5.50
CA GLU A 358 -11.63 15.58 6.78
C GLU A 358 -12.44 16.37 7.82
N TYR A 359 -13.22 17.37 7.38
CA TYR A 359 -13.96 18.31 8.23
C TYR A 359 -15.42 18.48 7.79
N PRO A 360 -16.28 17.45 7.96
CA PRO A 360 -17.66 17.45 7.43
C PRO A 360 -18.61 18.46 8.10
N LYS A 361 -18.22 19.06 9.23
CA LYS A 361 -19.06 20.00 10.00
C LYS A 361 -18.82 21.47 9.67
N ILE A 362 -17.81 21.77 8.86
CA ILE A 362 -17.42 23.15 8.52
C ILE A 362 -18.08 23.53 7.20
N GLU A 363 -18.64 24.73 7.15
CA GLU A 363 -19.19 25.28 5.92
C GLU A 363 -18.03 25.71 5.00
N ILE A 364 -17.85 24.98 3.90
CA ILE A 364 -16.79 25.21 2.92
C ILE A 364 -17.44 25.68 1.62
N LEU A 365 -17.07 26.87 1.18
CA LEU A 365 -17.55 27.47 -0.07
C LEU A 365 -16.41 27.58 -1.10
N PRO A 366 -16.33 26.68 -2.08
CA PRO A 366 -15.41 26.83 -3.20
C PRO A 366 -15.93 27.89 -4.18
N VAL A 367 -15.10 28.90 -4.49
CA VAL A 367 -15.42 29.97 -5.44
C VAL A 367 -14.38 29.97 -6.55
N LEU A 368 -14.79 29.56 -7.75
CA LEU A 368 -13.97 29.63 -8.94
C LEU A 368 -13.95 31.09 -9.44
N GLY A 369 -12.79 31.75 -9.43
CA GLY A 369 -12.68 33.15 -9.86
C GLY A 369 -11.23 33.63 -9.96
N ASP A 370 -11.02 34.72 -10.69
CA ASP A 370 -9.73 35.38 -10.82
C ASP A 370 -9.70 36.67 -9.99
N ILE A 371 -8.63 36.88 -9.24
CA ILE A 371 -8.44 38.10 -8.43
C ILE A 371 -8.31 39.38 -9.28
N LEU A 372 -8.12 39.23 -10.59
CA LEU A 372 -8.15 40.33 -11.55
C LEU A 372 -9.58 40.82 -11.84
N ASP A 373 -10.59 39.97 -11.64
CA ASP A 373 -11.99 40.30 -11.81
C ASP A 373 -12.54 41.00 -10.56
N ARG A 374 -12.53 42.34 -10.60
CA ARG A 374 -12.97 43.17 -9.46
C ARG A 374 -14.45 43.03 -9.18
N GLU A 375 -15.30 42.93 -10.20
CA GLU A 375 -16.76 42.84 -10.04
C GLU A 375 -17.11 41.57 -9.27
N LYS A 376 -16.52 40.43 -9.67
CA LYS A 376 -16.73 39.16 -8.97
C LYS A 376 -16.20 39.15 -7.54
N LEU A 377 -15.10 39.87 -7.27
CA LEU A 377 -14.64 40.07 -5.89
C LEU A 377 -15.65 40.91 -5.09
N GLN A 378 -16.18 41.99 -5.66
CA GLN A 378 -17.20 42.82 -4.99
C GLN A 378 -18.50 42.05 -4.73
N ASP A 379 -18.93 41.20 -5.66
CA ASP A 379 -20.08 40.29 -5.46
C ASP A 379 -19.85 39.34 -4.28
N LEU A 380 -18.65 38.76 -4.18
CA LEU A 380 -18.29 37.88 -3.08
C LEU A 380 -18.31 38.62 -1.73
N PHE A 381 -17.72 39.81 -1.67
CA PHE A 381 -17.60 40.60 -0.44
C PHE A 381 -18.93 41.23 -0.02
N SER A 382 -19.82 41.53 -0.96
CA SER A 382 -21.17 42.01 -0.65
C SER A 382 -22.12 40.90 -0.18
N CYS A 383 -22.00 39.69 -0.75
CA CYS A 383 -22.83 38.56 -0.36
C CYS A 383 -22.44 37.96 1.00
N TYR A 384 -21.15 38.01 1.35
CA TYR A 384 -20.63 37.40 2.57
C TYR A 384 -19.86 38.41 3.41
N LYS A 385 -20.23 38.54 4.69
CA LYS A 385 -19.44 39.32 5.65
C LYS A 385 -18.14 38.58 5.98
N ILE A 386 -17.04 39.02 5.37
CA ILE A 386 -15.69 38.43 5.51
C ILE A 386 -14.96 39.12 6.67
N ASP A 387 -14.40 38.32 7.58
CA ASP A 387 -13.66 38.86 8.72
C ASP A 387 -12.13 38.78 8.50
N LEU A 388 -11.66 37.72 7.85
CA LEU A 388 -10.24 37.43 7.67
C LEU A 388 -9.91 37.06 6.22
N ILE A 389 -8.81 37.60 5.70
CA ILE A 389 -8.30 37.25 4.37
C ILE A 389 -6.86 36.75 4.46
N TYR A 390 -6.60 35.58 3.89
CA TYR A 390 -5.27 35.07 3.62
C TYR A 390 -5.01 35.09 2.11
N HIS A 391 -4.17 36.02 1.68
CA HIS A 391 -3.87 36.21 0.26
C HIS A 391 -2.63 35.41 -0.17
N ALA A 392 -2.86 34.23 -0.76
CA ALA A 392 -1.82 33.33 -1.27
C ALA A 392 -1.80 33.21 -2.81
N ALA A 393 -2.66 33.94 -3.52
CA ALA A 393 -2.69 33.94 -4.99
C ALA A 393 -1.53 34.78 -5.56
N ALA A 394 -0.59 34.14 -6.24
CA ALA A 394 0.51 34.81 -6.93
C ALA A 394 1.20 33.86 -7.93
N TYR A 395 1.82 34.43 -8.96
CA TYR A 395 2.81 33.72 -9.75
C TYR A 395 4.17 33.75 -9.04
N LYS A 396 4.83 32.58 -9.00
CA LYS A 396 6.08 32.38 -8.24
C LYS A 396 7.28 31.90 -9.06
N HIS A 397 7.07 31.47 -10.31
CA HIS A 397 8.14 30.84 -11.11
C HIS A 397 9.05 31.89 -11.73
N VAL A 398 10.24 32.11 -11.13
CA VAL A 398 11.18 33.15 -11.56
C VAL A 398 11.48 33.08 -13.07
N PRO A 399 11.92 31.95 -13.67
CA PRO A 399 12.27 31.94 -15.09
C PRO A 399 11.08 32.24 -16.02
N MET A 400 9.86 31.91 -15.60
CA MET A 400 8.65 32.17 -16.36
C MET A 400 8.26 33.65 -16.28
N MET A 401 8.39 34.26 -15.11
CA MET A 401 8.05 35.68 -14.89
C MET A 401 9.12 36.63 -15.47
N GLU A 402 10.35 36.16 -15.67
CA GLU A 402 11.34 36.90 -16.48
C GLU A 402 10.97 36.92 -17.96
N ARG A 403 10.32 35.85 -18.48
CA ARG A 403 9.84 35.79 -19.87
C ARG A 403 8.53 36.57 -20.06
N GLU A 404 7.65 36.51 -19.06
CA GLU A 404 6.32 37.12 -19.06
C GLU A 404 6.16 38.15 -17.93
N PRO A 405 6.90 39.27 -17.96
CA PRO A 405 6.93 40.23 -16.85
C PRO A 405 5.59 40.96 -16.65
N PHE A 406 4.86 41.23 -17.74
CA PHE A 406 3.57 41.91 -17.67
C PHE A 406 2.51 41.07 -16.96
N GLU A 407 2.53 39.75 -17.14
CA GLU A 407 1.63 38.84 -16.42
C GLU A 407 1.97 38.76 -14.92
N ALA A 408 3.25 38.85 -14.58
CA ALA A 408 3.69 38.99 -13.19
C ALA A 408 3.14 40.28 -12.55
N VAL A 409 3.22 41.40 -13.27
CA VAL A 409 2.68 42.70 -12.80
C VAL A 409 1.17 42.64 -12.63
N LYS A 410 0.42 42.18 -13.64
CA LYS A 410 -1.04 42.07 -13.56
C LYS A 410 -1.43 41.22 -12.35
N ASN A 411 -0.96 39.97 -12.29
CA ASN A 411 -1.43 39.04 -11.28
C ASN A 411 -0.94 39.39 -9.87
N ASN A 412 0.35 39.72 -9.69
CA ASN A 412 0.92 39.92 -8.36
C ASN A 412 0.72 41.35 -7.82
N ILE A 413 0.60 42.36 -8.68
CA ILE A 413 0.42 43.75 -8.23
C ILE A 413 -1.05 44.14 -8.33
N ILE A 414 -1.63 44.10 -9.54
CA ILE A 414 -3.03 44.54 -9.75
C ILE A 414 -3.99 43.60 -9.02
N GLY A 415 -3.77 42.28 -9.12
CA GLY A 415 -4.56 41.29 -8.39
C GLY A 415 -4.52 41.49 -6.88
N THR A 416 -3.32 41.70 -6.29
CA THR A 416 -3.23 42.01 -4.85
C THR A 416 -3.91 43.32 -4.49
N ARG A 417 -3.77 44.36 -5.33
CA ARG A 417 -4.44 45.65 -5.11
C ARG A 417 -5.96 45.49 -5.08
N ASN A 418 -6.53 44.77 -6.04
CA ASN A 418 -7.99 44.56 -6.11
C ASN A 418 -8.54 43.92 -4.83
N VAL A 419 -7.91 42.84 -4.35
CA VAL A 419 -8.35 42.16 -3.12
C VAL A 419 -8.13 43.05 -1.89
N ALA A 420 -7.02 43.79 -1.82
CA ALA A 420 -6.72 44.67 -0.71
C ALA A 420 -7.67 45.89 -0.66
N GLU A 421 -8.03 46.48 -1.80
CA GLU A 421 -9.02 47.55 -1.88
C GLU A 421 -10.42 47.04 -1.49
N CYS A 422 -10.84 45.86 -1.96
CA CYS A 422 -12.10 45.25 -1.51
C CYS A 422 -12.08 45.00 0.01
N ALA A 423 -10.94 44.60 0.59
CA ALA A 423 -10.83 44.41 2.03
C ALA A 423 -11.07 45.72 2.81
N VAL A 424 -10.64 46.85 2.27
CA VAL A 424 -10.89 48.18 2.84
C VAL A 424 -12.34 48.60 2.65
N GLU A 425 -12.87 48.48 1.42
CA GLU A 425 -14.24 48.89 1.07
C GLU A 425 -15.31 48.21 1.95
N TYR A 426 -15.07 46.96 2.34
CA TYR A 426 -15.99 46.15 3.15
C TYR A 426 -15.54 45.98 4.62
N ASP A 427 -14.62 46.83 5.11
CA ASP A 427 -14.21 46.88 6.53
C ASP A 427 -13.75 45.52 7.10
N VAL A 428 -12.96 44.74 6.34
CA VAL A 428 -12.42 43.45 6.80
C VAL A 428 -11.49 43.67 7.99
N GLU A 429 -11.54 42.81 9.01
CA GLU A 429 -10.76 42.99 10.25
C GLU A 429 -9.25 42.85 10.01
N LYS A 430 -8.83 41.81 9.29
CA LYS A 430 -7.42 41.51 9.07
C LYS A 430 -7.16 40.88 7.70
N PHE A 431 -6.13 41.40 7.04
CA PHE A 431 -5.64 40.92 5.75
C PHE A 431 -4.18 40.47 5.89
N VAL A 432 -3.90 39.21 5.52
CA VAL A 432 -2.57 38.62 5.59
C VAL A 432 -2.06 38.31 4.18
N LEU A 433 -1.05 39.06 3.74
CA LEU A 433 -0.33 38.85 2.50
C LEU A 433 0.79 37.80 2.69
N ILE A 434 0.72 36.72 1.92
CA ILE A 434 1.80 35.75 1.81
C ILE A 434 2.88 36.30 0.87
N SER A 435 4.08 36.54 1.40
CA SER A 435 5.25 37.05 0.67
C SER A 435 6.43 36.08 0.73
N THR A 436 7.56 36.45 0.12
CA THR A 436 8.73 35.60 -0.09
C THR A 436 10.01 36.35 0.29
N ASP A 437 11.02 35.60 0.72
CA ASP A 437 12.40 36.06 0.84
C ASP A 437 12.93 36.83 -0.39
N LYS A 438 12.49 36.45 -1.60
CA LYS A 438 12.87 37.10 -2.87
C LYS A 438 12.37 38.54 -3.03
N ALA A 439 11.49 39.01 -2.15
CA ALA A 439 11.07 40.41 -2.09
C ALA A 439 12.09 41.30 -1.34
N VAL A 440 13.05 40.72 -0.62
CA VAL A 440 14.11 41.45 0.07
C VAL A 440 15.25 41.76 -0.91
N LYS A 441 15.42 43.04 -1.29
CA LYS A 441 16.37 43.49 -2.33
C LYS A 441 16.23 42.64 -3.62
N PRO A 442 15.07 42.71 -4.29
CA PRO A 442 14.74 41.81 -5.37
C PRO A 442 15.70 41.97 -6.55
N ALA A 443 16.20 40.84 -7.07
CA ALA A 443 17.06 40.77 -8.26
C ALA A 443 16.33 40.19 -9.49
N ASN A 444 15.02 39.97 -9.39
CA ASN A 444 14.18 39.38 -10.44
C ASN A 444 12.78 40.01 -10.42
N VAL A 445 12.07 39.96 -11.56
CA VAL A 445 10.74 40.53 -11.78
C VAL A 445 9.73 39.97 -10.77
N MET A 446 9.75 38.67 -10.53
CA MET A 446 8.83 38.02 -9.56
C MET A 446 9.01 38.59 -8.14
N GLY A 447 10.25 38.71 -7.67
CA GLY A 447 10.56 39.31 -6.38
C GLY A 447 10.16 40.78 -6.30
N THR A 448 10.42 41.55 -7.38
CA THR A 448 10.06 42.97 -7.46
C THR A 448 8.54 43.17 -7.39
N THR A 449 7.76 42.38 -8.14
CA THR A 449 6.29 42.46 -8.11
C THR A 449 5.73 42.13 -6.72
N LYS A 450 6.30 41.13 -6.03
CA LYS A 450 5.93 40.84 -4.63
C LYS A 450 6.33 41.95 -3.67
N ARG A 451 7.48 42.60 -3.87
CA ARG A 451 7.88 43.76 -3.07
C ARG A 451 6.92 44.94 -3.25
N ILE A 452 6.47 45.20 -4.48
CA ILE A 452 5.46 46.23 -4.75
C ILE A 452 4.12 45.86 -4.09
N ALA A 453 3.70 44.60 -4.16
CA ALA A 453 2.50 44.13 -3.47
C ALA A 453 2.55 44.36 -1.95
N GLU A 454 3.71 44.16 -1.32
CA GLU A 454 3.91 44.52 0.09
C GLU A 454 3.76 46.02 0.34
N LEU A 455 4.32 46.86 -0.53
CA LEU A 455 4.23 48.32 -0.39
C LEU A 455 2.77 48.81 -0.51
N ILE A 456 1.99 48.23 -1.43
CA ILE A 456 0.55 48.53 -1.58
C ILE A 456 -0.21 48.18 -0.29
N VAL A 457 0.01 46.98 0.23
CA VAL A 457 -0.64 46.50 1.45
C VAL A 457 -0.20 47.34 2.67
N GLN A 458 1.08 47.72 2.74
CA GLN A 458 1.59 48.62 3.78
C GLN A 458 1.02 50.03 3.69
N SER A 459 0.87 50.59 2.48
CA SER A 459 0.30 51.92 2.33
C SER A 459 -1.17 51.99 2.76
N LEU A 460 -1.93 50.91 2.58
CA LEU A 460 -3.34 50.82 2.99
C LEU A 460 -3.53 50.66 4.50
N ASN A 461 -2.50 50.24 5.25
CA ASN A 461 -2.59 50.01 6.70
C ASN A 461 -2.75 51.31 7.52
N ASN A 462 -2.29 52.44 7.00
CA ASN A 462 -2.27 53.71 7.76
C ASN A 462 -3.59 54.49 7.72
N TYR A 463 -4.49 54.15 6.79
CA TYR A 463 -5.68 54.95 6.50
C TYR A 463 -7.00 54.26 6.87
N ASN A 464 -6.97 52.99 7.26
CA ASN A 464 -8.17 52.14 7.31
C ASN A 464 -8.27 51.32 8.60
N LYS A 465 -9.46 50.80 8.89
CA LYS A 465 -9.71 49.91 10.03
C LYS A 465 -9.09 48.51 9.83
N THR A 466 -8.94 48.09 8.58
CA THR A 466 -8.36 46.79 8.22
C THR A 466 -6.89 46.71 8.58
N ARG A 467 -6.53 45.69 9.37
CA ARG A 467 -5.14 45.41 9.75
C ARG A 467 -4.44 44.62 8.65
N PHE A 468 -3.48 45.26 7.99
CA PHE A 468 -2.70 44.64 6.93
C PHE A 468 -1.37 44.09 7.45
N ILE A 469 -1.13 42.81 7.21
CA ILE A 469 0.07 42.08 7.65
C ILE A 469 0.71 41.42 6.43
N SER A 470 2.02 41.53 6.29
CA SER A 470 2.77 40.75 5.30
C SER A 470 3.73 39.79 5.99
N VAL A 471 3.71 38.53 5.57
CA VAL A 471 4.57 37.49 6.13
C VAL A 471 5.53 37.01 5.05
N ARG A 472 6.83 37.19 5.28
CA ARG A 472 7.89 36.69 4.40
C ARG A 472 8.41 35.36 4.93
N PHE A 473 8.53 34.37 4.05
CA PHE A 473 9.25 33.13 4.34
C PHE A 473 10.04 32.66 3.12
N GLY A 474 10.99 31.75 3.38
CA GLY A 474 11.83 31.15 2.34
C GLY A 474 11.11 30.07 1.54
N ASN A 475 11.88 29.24 0.84
CA ASN A 475 11.32 28.17 0.03
C ASN A 475 10.47 27.19 0.86
N VAL A 476 9.32 26.79 0.30
CA VAL A 476 8.46 25.74 0.86
C VAL A 476 8.80 24.41 0.19
N ILE A 477 9.20 23.44 1.01
CA ILE A 477 9.59 22.08 0.60
C ILE A 477 8.40 21.42 -0.13
N GLY A 478 8.66 20.82 -1.29
CA GLY A 478 7.64 20.09 -2.05
C GLY A 478 6.56 20.94 -2.72
N SER A 479 6.70 22.27 -2.75
CA SER A 479 5.73 23.13 -3.45
C SER A 479 5.71 22.87 -4.96
N ASN A 480 4.57 23.12 -5.62
CA ASN A 480 4.36 22.85 -7.05
C ASN A 480 5.47 23.51 -7.90
N GLY A 481 6.13 22.70 -8.74
CA GLY A 481 7.23 23.12 -9.61
C GLY A 481 8.50 23.62 -8.88
N SER A 482 8.69 23.23 -7.62
CA SER A 482 10.00 23.37 -6.96
C SER A 482 11.01 22.33 -7.47
N VAL A 483 12.28 22.50 -7.12
CA VAL A 483 13.38 21.61 -7.52
C VAL A 483 13.16 20.17 -7.04
N ILE A 484 12.50 19.98 -5.90
CA ILE A 484 12.32 18.66 -5.29
C ILE A 484 11.40 17.75 -6.12
N PRO A 485 10.18 18.18 -6.54
CA PRO A 485 9.38 17.43 -7.52
C PRO A 485 10.12 17.13 -8.83
N LEU A 486 11.04 17.98 -9.27
CA LEU A 486 11.86 17.73 -10.46
C LEU A 486 12.88 16.61 -10.22
N PHE A 487 13.59 16.62 -9.08
CA PHE A 487 14.47 15.52 -8.69
C PHE A 487 13.74 14.20 -8.44
N LYS A 488 12.46 14.22 -8.04
CA LYS A 488 11.65 12.99 -7.95
C LYS A 488 11.29 12.39 -9.31
N LYS A 489 11.24 13.21 -10.36
CA LYS A 489 10.91 12.77 -11.72
C LYS A 489 12.12 12.26 -12.48
N GLN A 490 13.31 12.74 -12.14
CA GLN A 490 14.61 12.26 -12.60
C GLN A 490 14.97 10.98 -11.84
#